data_AF-U2QSZ3-F1
#
_entry.id   AF-U2QSZ3-F1
#
_cell.length_a   1.000
_cell.length_b   1.000
_cell.length_c   1.000
_cell.angle_alpha   90.00
_cell.angle_beta   90.00
_cell.angle_gamma   90.00
#
_symmetry.space_group_name_H-M   'P 1'
#
loop_
_entity.id
_entity.type
_entity.pdbx_description
1 polymer ?
#
loop_
_entity_poly.entity_id
_entity_poly.type
_entity_poly.pdbx_seq_one_letter_code
_entity_poly.pdbx_strand_id
1 'polypeptide(L)' 'MIEVELDGHIVKDVKFTGGCNGNLKAIPKLVQGLTVEQVEEKLSGISCSGRPTSCGDQLAKACRAALEAQNA' A
#
# COMPACT_ATOMS: atom_id res chain seq x y z
N MET A 1 -9.80 -1.68 -5.35
CA MET A 1 -9.03 -0.50 -5.78
C MET A 1 -8.31 0.05 -4.56
N ILE A 2 -7.06 0.49 -4.71
CA ILE A 2 -6.27 1.09 -3.63
C ILE A 2 -5.91 2.50 -4.08
N GLU A 3 -6.27 3.50 -3.28
CA GLU A 3 -5.91 4.89 -3.48
C GLU A 3 -4.85 5.25 -2.44
N VAL A 4 -3.76 5.90 -2.87
CA VAL A 4 -2.63 6.27 -2.02
C VAL A 4 -2.39 7.76 -2.17
N GLU A 5 -2.42 8.47 -1.06
CA GLU A 5 -2.01 9.88 -0.98
C GLU A 5 -0.60 9.93 -0.36
N LEU A 6 0.34 10.60 -1.03
CA LEU A 6 1.70 10.78 -0.53
C LEU A 6 1.99 12.25 -0.21
N ASP A 7 2.85 12.47 0.78
CA ASP A 7 3.56 13.72 1.04
C ASP A 7 5.03 13.51 0.68
N GLY A 8 5.39 13.86 -0.56
CA GLY A 8 6.65 13.45 -1.18
C GLY A 8 6.75 11.92 -1.27
N HIS A 9 7.70 11.33 -0.53
CA HIS A 9 7.91 9.88 -0.49
C HIS A 9 7.25 9.20 0.72
N ILE A 10 6.51 9.96 1.55
CA ILE A 10 5.87 9.46 2.76
C ILE A 10 4.39 9.19 2.50
N VAL A 11 3.89 8.03 2.94
CA VAL A 11 2.48 7.67 2.85
C VAL A 11 1.67 8.52 3.83
N LYS A 12 0.81 9.38 3.30
CA LYS A 12 -0.06 10.26 4.08
C LYS A 12 -1.39 9.60 4.43
N ASP A 13 -2.01 8.96 3.44
CA ASP A 13 -3.27 8.22 3.60
C ASP A 13 -3.38 7.08 2.57
N VAL A 14 -4.15 6.05 2.92
CA VAL A 14 -4.46 4.92 2.03
C VAL A 14 -5.92 4.55 2.17
N LYS A 15 -6.63 4.45 1.05
CA LYS A 15 -8.03 4.00 1.01
C LYS A 15 -8.15 2.72 0.21
N PHE A 16 -8.80 1.74 0.82
CA PHE A 16 -9.11 0.46 0.20
C PHE A 16 -10.59 0.42 -0.17
N THR A 17 -10.88 0.13 -1.43
CA THR A 17 -12.23 -0.23 -1.87
C THR A 17 -12.37 -1.74 -1.91
N GLY A 18 -13.15 -2.28 -0.97
CA GLY A 18 -13.44 -3.71 -0.83
C GLY A 18 -12.34 -4.49 -0.09
N GLY A 19 -12.73 -5.58 0.58
CA GLY A 19 -11.82 -6.43 1.36
C GLY A 19 -12.34 -6.76 2.75
N CYS A 20 -11.48 -7.34 3.60
CA CYS A 20 -11.81 -7.66 4.99
C CYS A 20 -11.97 -6.38 5.82
N ASN A 21 -13.10 -6.23 6.53
CA ASN A 21 -13.43 -5.02 7.29
C ASN A 21 -12.33 -4.57 8.27
N GLY A 22 -11.64 -5.53 8.90
CA GLY A 22 -10.51 -5.24 9.79
C GLY A 22 -9.34 -4.60 9.04
N ASN A 23 -8.95 -5.18 7.90
CA ASN A 23 -7.84 -4.67 7.09
C ASN A 23 -8.13 -3.29 6.50
N LEU A 24 -9.39 -3.01 6.12
CA LEU A 24 -9.82 -1.69 5.63
C LEU A 24 -9.54 -0.58 6.66
N LYS A 25 -9.54 -0.90 7.96
CA LYS A 25 -9.31 0.05 9.05
C LYS A 25 -7.87 0.02 9.57
N ALA A 26 -7.27 -1.15 9.62
CA ALA A 26 -5.97 -1.36 10.25
C ALA A 26 -4.81 -0.97 9.33
N ILE A 27 -4.83 -1.39 8.06
CA ILE A 27 -3.71 -1.19 7.15
C ILE A 27 -3.38 0.30 6.95
N PRO A 28 -4.34 1.20 6.68
CA PRO A 28 -4.05 2.62 6.53
C PRO A 28 -3.29 3.20 7.74
N LYS A 29 -3.68 2.80 8.96
CA LYS A 29 -3.01 3.23 10.20
C LYS A 29 -1.61 2.67 10.36
N LEU A 30 -1.37 1.44 9.87
CA LEU A 30 -0.06 0.78 10.00
C LEU A 30 0.97 1.36 9.03
N VAL A 31 0.54 1.86 7.88
CA VAL A 31 1.44 2.36 6.83
C VAL A 31 1.55 3.88 6.78
N GLN A 32 0.63 4.61 7.42
CA GLN A 32 0.70 6.05 7.54
C GLN A 32 2.03 6.48 8.19
N GLY A 33 2.71 7.44 7.57
CA GLY A 33 4.01 7.96 8.02
C GLY A 33 5.22 7.12 7.60
N LEU A 34 5.01 5.97 6.94
CA LEU A 34 6.11 5.20 6.35
C LEU A 34 6.50 5.76 4.99
N THR A 35 7.76 5.58 4.59
CA THR A 35 8.17 5.83 3.21
C THR A 35 7.66 4.74 2.28
N VAL A 36 7.54 5.05 0.99
CA VAL A 36 7.16 4.06 -0.04
C VAL A 36 8.11 2.86 -0.02
N GLU A 37 9.41 3.08 0.13
CA GLU A 37 10.43 2.03 0.23
C GLU A 37 10.24 1.14 1.45
N GLN A 38 9.88 1.71 2.60
CA GLN A 38 9.59 0.94 3.81
C GLN A 38 8.35 0.06 3.66
N VAL A 39 7.32 0.55 2.94
CA VAL A 39 6.13 -0.25 2.65
C VAL A 39 6.47 -1.41 1.72
N GLU A 40 7.26 -1.17 0.68
CA GLU A 40 7.72 -2.22 -0.24
C GLU A 40 8.59 -3.27 0.45
N GLU A 41 9.59 -2.85 1.22
CA GLU A 41 10.47 -3.74 1.97
C GLU A 41 9.66 -4.69 2.87
N LYS A 42 8.61 -4.17 3.50
CA LYS A 42 7.78 -4.95 4.43
C LYS A 42 6.77 -5.86 3.73
N LEU A 43 6.22 -5.45 2.58
CA LEU A 43 4.99 -6.05 2.04
C LEU A 43 5.09 -6.60 0.60
N SER A 44 6.10 -6.19 -0.16
CA SER A 44 6.25 -6.60 -1.56
C SER A 44 6.47 -8.10 -1.69
N GLY A 45 5.82 -8.73 -2.67
CA GLY A 45 5.97 -10.16 -2.96
C GLY A 45 5.28 -11.11 -1.96
N ILE A 46 4.64 -10.60 -0.91
CA ILE A 46 3.86 -11.45 0.00
C ILE A 46 2.68 -12.06 -0.79
N SER A 47 2.61 -13.39 -0.84
CA SER A 47 1.54 -14.15 -1.49
C SER A 47 0.43 -14.52 -0.49
N CYS A 48 -0.77 -14.79 -0.99
CA CYS A 48 -1.92 -15.21 -0.17
C CYS A 48 -2.49 -16.53 -0.70
N SER A 49 -2.36 -17.62 0.08
CA SER A 49 -2.98 -18.93 -0.18
C SER A 49 -2.79 -19.43 -1.63
N GLY A 50 -1.56 -19.38 -2.13
CA GLY A 50 -1.20 -19.84 -3.49
C GLY A 50 -1.53 -18.85 -4.61
N ARG A 51 -2.08 -17.67 -4.30
CA ARG A 51 -2.23 -16.57 -5.26
C ARG A 51 -0.88 -15.86 -5.46
N PRO A 52 -0.58 -15.33 -6.64
CA PRO A 52 0.68 -14.64 -6.91
C PRO A 52 0.81 -13.26 -6.22
N THR A 53 -0.16 -12.88 -5.39
CA THR A 53 -0.22 -11.56 -4.73
C THR A 53 -1.06 -11.64 -3.44
N SER A 54 -0.97 -10.60 -2.63
CA SER A 54 -1.76 -10.38 -1.41
C SER A 54 -2.20 -8.92 -1.30
N CYS A 55 -3.04 -8.59 -0.32
CA CYS A 55 -3.41 -7.19 -0.07
C CYS A 55 -2.20 -6.32 0.29
N GLY A 56 -1.20 -6.88 0.98
CA GLY A 56 0.06 -6.18 1.28
C GLY A 56 0.89 -5.93 0.03
N ASP A 57 1.05 -6.95 -0.82
CA ASP A 57 1.77 -6.81 -2.10
C ASP A 57 1.09 -5.84 -3.06
N GLN A 58 -0.25 -5.84 -3.12
CA GLN A 58 -1.02 -4.86 -3.88
C GLN A 58 -0.84 -3.43 -3.36
N LEU A 59 -0.77 -3.26 -2.04
CA LEU A 59 -0.49 -1.95 -1.44
C LEU A 59 0.91 -1.47 -1.79
N ALA A 60 1.94 -2.31 -1.66
CA ALA A 60 3.31 -1.96 -2.03
C ALA A 60 3.38 -1.44 -3.47
N LYS A 61 2.77 -2.17 -4.41
CA LYS A 61 2.67 -1.78 -5.82
C LYS A 61 1.91 -0.47 -6.02
N ALA A 62 0.83 -0.24 -5.27
CA ALA A 62 0.06 1.00 -5.34
C ALA A 62 0.86 2.21 -4.83
N CYS A 63 1.62 2.06 -3.74
CA CYS A 63 2.50 3.12 -3.24
C CYS A 63 3.59 3.49 -4.25
N ARG A 64 4.23 2.50 -4.88
CA ARG A 64 5.24 2.74 -5.93
C ARG A 64 4.65 3.48 -7.12
N ALA A 65 3.51 3.01 -7.63
CA ALA A 65 2.83 3.65 -8.75
C ALA A 65 2.42 5.10 -8.44
N ALA A 66 1.96 5.38 -7.21
CA ALA A 66 1.63 6.74 -6.78
C ALA A 66 2.85 7.67 -6.74
N LEU A 67 4.01 7.16 -6.29
CA LEU A 67 5.25 7.93 -6.26
C LEU A 67 5.79 8.20 -7.67
N GLU A 68 5.73 7.20 -8.55
CA GLU A 68 6.11 7.35 -9.97
C GLU A 68 5.22 8.39 -10.67
N ALA A 69 3.92 8.39 -10.40
CA ALA A 69 2.98 9.35 -10.97
C ALA A 69 3.18 10.78 -10.47
N GLN A 70 3.71 11.01 -9.26
CA GLN A 70 4.06 12.36 -8.78
C GLN A 70 5.31 12.93 -9.46
N ASN A 71 6.19 12.07 -9.97
CA ASN A 71 7.46 12.44 -10.58
C ASN A 71 7.38 12.54 -12.12
N ALA A 72 6.21 12.26 -12.70
CA ALA A 72 5.93 12.34 -14.14
C ALA A 72 5.27 13.68 -14.49
#